data_AF-A0A8D8K4Q8-F1
#
_entry.id   AF-A0A8D8K4Q8-F1
#
_cell.length_a   1.000
_cell.length_b   1.000
_cell.length_c   1.000
_cell.angle_alpha   90.00
_cell.angle_beta   90.00
_cell.angle_gamma   90.00
#
_symmetry.space_group_name_H-M   'P 1'
#
loop_
_entity.id
_entity.type
_entity.pdbx_description
1 polymer ?
#
loop_
_entity_poly.entity_id
_entity_poly.type
_entity_poly.pdbx_seq_one_letter_code
_entity_poly.pdbx_strand_id
1 'polypeptide(L)'
;LAILLVIVRYMNGTQPEENLLLCHPLEEHTKAADIFGAIDSYFSKHQIKWGKLDGVATDGAKSMSGRLGGFRALVAKVAPQAVWTHCCIHRQNLACSKMPANLREVLDESVKIINFIKAKSLNCRLFRKLCQDFEAPHDSLLLHTEVRWLSR
;
A
#
# COMPACT_ATOMS: atom_id res chain seq x y z
N LEU A 1 -18.02 -9.18 3.34
CA LEU A 1 -17.07 -10.12 2.72
C LEU A 1 -15.68 -9.48 2.77
N ALA A 2 -14.71 -10.15 3.39
CA ALA A 2 -13.32 -9.70 3.34
C ALA A 2 -12.66 -10.27 2.08
N ILE A 3 -11.81 -9.49 1.42
CA ILE A 3 -11.08 -9.90 0.21
C ILE A 3 -9.60 -9.77 0.49
N LEU A 4 -8.86 -10.87 0.30
CA LEU A 4 -7.41 -10.89 0.30
C LEU A 4 -6.90 -10.60 -1.11
N LEU A 5 -6.23 -9.46 -1.28
CA LEU A 5 -5.49 -9.12 -2.47
C LEU A 5 -4.00 -9.33 -2.22
N VAL A 6 -3.34 -10.08 -3.08
CA VAL A 6 -1.89 -10.30 -3.04
C VAL A 6 -1.31 -9.82 -4.34
N ILE A 7 -0.45 -8.81 -4.26
CA ILE A 7 0.31 -8.28 -5.37
C ILE A 7 1.74 -8.78 -5.20
N VAL A 8 2.32 -9.33 -6.27
CA VAL A 8 3.69 -9.80 -6.29
C VAL A 8 4.55 -8.84 -7.09
N ARG A 9 5.76 -8.59 -6.59
CA ARG A 9 6.83 -7.94 -7.34
C ARG A 9 7.97 -8.93 -7.52
N TYR A 10 8.47 -9.06 -8.74
CA TYR A 10 9.56 -9.98 -9.05
C TYR A 10 10.42 -9.43 -10.18
N MET A 11 11.61 -10.02 -10.35
CA MET A 11 12.50 -9.71 -11.47
C MET A 11 12.21 -10.67 -12.63
N ASN A 12 11.83 -10.13 -13.78
CA ASN A 12 11.80 -10.84 -15.05
C ASN A 12 13.09 -10.53 -15.82
N GLY A 13 14.10 -11.39 -15.68
CA GLY A 13 15.46 -11.08 -16.11
C GLY A 13 16.01 -9.89 -15.30
N THR A 14 16.20 -8.75 -15.96
CA THR A 14 16.67 -7.50 -15.32
C THR A 14 15.55 -6.48 -15.09
N GLN A 15 14.32 -6.77 -15.52
CA GLN A 15 13.20 -5.84 -15.40
C GLN A 15 12.34 -6.18 -14.18
N PRO A 16 12.07 -5.21 -13.28
CA PRO A 16 11.09 -5.40 -12.22
C PRO A 16 9.67 -5.39 -12.80
N GLU A 17 8.87 -6.37 -12.42
CA GLU A 17 7.46 -6.47 -12.76
C GLU A 17 6.59 -6.52 -11.50
N GLU A 18 5.37 -6.02 -11.61
CA GLU A 18 4.34 -6.08 -10.58
C GLU A 18 3.07 -6.67 -11.18
N ASN A 19 2.49 -7.68 -10.53
CA ASN A 19 1.26 -8.33 -11.00
C ASN A 19 0.35 -8.72 -9.83
N LEU A 20 -0.96 -8.75 -10.09
CA LEU A 20 -1.93 -9.33 -9.17
C LEU A 20 -1.74 -10.85 -9.15
N LEU A 21 -1.31 -11.39 -8.00
CA LEU A 21 -1.08 -12.81 -7.82
C LEU A 21 -2.38 -13.54 -7.43
N LEU A 22 -3.08 -12.98 -6.44
CA LEU A 22 -4.26 -13.60 -5.85
C LEU A 22 -5.30 -12.53 -5.50
N CYS A 23 -6.56 -12.81 -5.86
CA CYS A 23 -7.74 -12.15 -5.32
C CYS A 23 -8.64 -13.25 -4.75
N HIS A 24 -8.74 -13.33 -3.42
CA HIS A 24 -9.40 -14.44 -2.74
C HIS A 24 -10.37 -13.94 -1.67
N PRO A 25 -11.65 -14.33 -1.72
CA PRO A 25 -12.57 -14.03 -0.62
C PRO A 25 -12.16 -14.81 0.63
N LEU A 26 -12.13 -14.12 1.77
CA LEU A 26 -12.01 -14.75 3.08
C LEU A 26 -13.43 -14.83 3.67
N GLU A 27 -14.03 -16.01 3.57
CA GLU A 27 -15.47 -16.22 3.83
C GLU A 27 -15.81 -16.16 5.32
N GLU A 28 -14.99 -16.76 6.17
CA GLU A 28 -15.25 -16.86 7.61
C GLU A 28 -14.47 -15.84 8.43
N HIS A 29 -13.14 -15.83 8.27
CA HIS A 29 -12.22 -15.18 9.17
C HIS A 29 -11.04 -14.54 8.43
N THR A 30 -10.47 -13.51 9.06
CA THR A 30 -9.27 -12.77 8.58
C THR A 30 -8.08 -12.98 9.51
N LYS A 31 -7.98 -14.15 10.15
CA LYS A 31 -6.86 -14.48 11.03
C LYS A 31 -5.62 -14.75 10.18
N ALA A 32 -4.46 -14.64 10.81
CA ALA A 32 -3.18 -14.92 10.17
C ALA A 32 -3.13 -16.29 9.49
N ALA A 33 -3.73 -17.31 10.12
CA ALA A 33 -3.77 -18.66 9.60
C ALA A 33 -4.61 -18.77 8.32
N ASP A 34 -5.75 -18.09 8.25
CA ASP A 34 -6.64 -18.11 7.08
C ASP A 34 -5.94 -17.44 5.89
N ILE A 35 -5.32 -16.28 6.13
CA ILE A 35 -4.54 -15.54 5.13
C ILE A 35 -3.35 -16.36 4.65
N PHE A 36 -2.59 -16.96 5.57
CA PHE A 36 -1.45 -17.80 5.22
C PHE A 36 -1.90 -19.02 4.41
N GLY A 37 -2.96 -19.71 4.86
CA GLY A 37 -3.49 -20.89 4.17
C GLY A 37 -3.97 -20.61 2.76
N ALA A 38 -4.64 -19.47 2.53
CA ALA A 38 -5.04 -19.03 1.19
C ALA A 38 -3.83 -18.84 0.26
N ILE A 39 -2.77 -18.19 0.75
CA ILE A 39 -1.54 -17.95 -0.04
C ILE A 39 -0.76 -19.24 -0.24
N ASP A 40 -0.63 -20.07 0.79
CA ASP A 40 0.09 -21.34 0.75
C ASP A 40 -0.57 -22.34 -0.20
N SER A 41 -1.91 -22.39 -0.20
CA SER A 41 -2.69 -23.19 -1.16
C SER A 41 -2.44 -22.72 -2.60
N TYR A 42 -2.39 -21.41 -2.83
CA TYR A 42 -2.06 -20.86 -4.14
C TYR A 42 -0.62 -21.21 -4.55
N PHE A 43 0.35 -20.99 -3.66
CA PHE A 43 1.76 -21.29 -3.91
C PHE A 43 1.95 -22.77 -4.24
N SER A 44 1.34 -23.65 -3.46
CA SER A 44 1.37 -25.10 -3.68
C SER A 44 0.76 -25.49 -5.04
N LYS A 45 -0.42 -24.96 -5.36
CA LYS A 45 -1.11 -25.23 -6.64
C LYS A 45 -0.27 -24.79 -7.85
N HIS A 46 0.43 -23.66 -7.75
CA HIS A 46 1.24 -23.08 -8.82
C HIS A 46 2.73 -23.41 -8.72
N GLN A 47 3.12 -24.32 -7.80
CA GLN A 47 4.50 -24.75 -7.58
C GLN A 47 5.48 -23.59 -7.29
N ILE A 48 4.97 -22.53 -6.64
CA ILE A 48 5.76 -21.39 -6.19
C ILE A 48 6.41 -21.76 -4.87
N LYS A 49 7.74 -21.74 -4.82
CA LYS A 49 8.49 -22.05 -3.61
C LYS A 49 8.59 -20.83 -2.70
N TRP A 50 8.19 -20.98 -1.44
CA TRP A 50 8.39 -19.96 -0.39
C TRP A 50 9.85 -19.50 -0.27
N GLY A 51 10.82 -20.40 -0.50
CA GLY A 51 12.24 -20.06 -0.46
C GLY A 51 12.71 -19.01 -1.48
N LYS A 52 11.88 -18.66 -2.48
CA LYS A 52 12.17 -17.57 -3.43
C LYS A 52 11.64 -16.20 -2.95
N LEU A 53 10.96 -16.15 -1.82
CA LEU A 53 10.40 -14.91 -1.29
C LEU A 53 11.50 -14.12 -0.57
N ASP A 54 11.83 -12.94 -1.11
CA ASP A 54 12.80 -12.03 -0.49
C ASP A 54 12.17 -11.05 0.51
N GLY A 55 10.86 -10.81 0.39
CA GLY A 55 10.19 -9.90 1.31
C GLY A 55 8.68 -9.87 1.17
N VAL A 56 8.05 -9.29 2.19
CA VAL A 56 6.60 -9.17 2.29
C VAL A 56 6.23 -7.83 2.92
N ALA A 57 5.26 -7.13 2.33
CA ALA A 57 4.76 -5.85 2.83
C ALA A 57 3.29 -5.96 3.23
N THR A 58 2.93 -5.48 4.43
CA THR A 58 1.54 -5.52 4.92
C THR A 58 1.15 -4.24 5.65
N ASP A 59 -0.15 -3.97 5.80
CA ASP A 59 -0.72 -2.75 6.39
C ASP A 59 -0.48 -2.59 7.90
N GLY A 60 0.09 -3.57 8.58
CA GLY A 60 0.37 -3.50 10.01
C GLY A 60 -0.76 -3.97 10.91
N ALA A 61 -1.91 -4.39 10.36
CA ALA A 61 -2.98 -4.99 11.16
C ALA A 61 -2.45 -6.13 12.02
N LYS A 62 -3.03 -6.34 13.21
CA LYS A 62 -2.52 -7.32 14.19
C LYS A 62 -2.39 -8.73 13.61
N SER A 63 -3.35 -9.14 12.77
CA SER A 63 -3.31 -10.42 12.05
C SER A 63 -2.20 -10.49 11.01
N MET A 64 -1.73 -9.36 10.47
CA MET A 64 -0.66 -9.30 9.46
C MET A 64 0.73 -9.16 10.07
N SER A 65 0.88 -8.28 11.07
CA SER A 65 2.17 -7.81 11.59
C SER A 65 2.63 -8.48 12.88
N GLY A 66 1.73 -9.21 13.56
CA GLY A 66 1.99 -9.85 14.84
C GLY A 66 3.24 -10.75 14.81
N ARG A 67 4.16 -10.53 15.75
CA ARG A 67 5.47 -11.22 15.80
C ARG A 67 5.39 -12.70 16.21
N LEU A 68 4.36 -13.09 16.95
CA LEU A 68 4.20 -14.46 17.47
C LEU A 68 3.17 -15.28 16.69
N GLY A 69 2.07 -14.64 16.26
CA GLY A 69 0.96 -15.33 15.59
C GLY A 69 0.34 -14.53 14.44
N GLY A 70 1.02 -13.50 13.95
CA GLY A 70 0.61 -12.79 12.74
C GLY A 70 1.08 -13.52 11.48
N PHE A 71 0.56 -13.12 10.33
CA PHE A 71 0.94 -13.65 9.01
C PHE A 71 2.45 -13.57 8.79
N ARG A 72 3.08 -12.44 9.16
CA ARG A 72 4.54 -12.29 9.18
C ARG A 72 5.25 -13.44 9.90
N ALA A 73 4.76 -13.84 11.07
CA ALA A 73 5.39 -14.89 11.86
C ALA A 73 5.26 -16.27 11.21
N LEU A 74 4.15 -16.51 10.49
CA LEU A 74 3.94 -17.75 9.73
C LEU A 74 4.85 -17.79 8.49
N VAL A 75 4.95 -16.68 7.74
CA VAL A 75 5.87 -16.57 6.60
C VAL A 75 7.31 -16.80 7.03
N ALA A 76 7.75 -16.23 8.16
CA ALA A 76 9.11 -16.41 8.67
C ALA A 76 9.48 -17.88 8.98
N LYS A 77 8.49 -18.77 9.19
CA LYS A 77 8.74 -20.21 9.38
C LYS A 77 9.08 -20.94 8.07
N VAL A 78 8.53 -20.49 6.95
CA VAL A 78 8.70 -21.12 5.63
C VAL A 78 9.66 -20.37 4.69
N ALA A 79 9.91 -19.09 4.98
CA ALA A 79 10.83 -18.21 4.28
C ALA A 79 11.56 -17.31 5.30
N PRO A 80 12.50 -17.86 6.09
CA PRO A 80 13.17 -17.15 7.19
C PRO A 80 14.01 -15.95 6.73
N GLN A 81 14.48 -15.96 5.48
CA GLN A 81 15.20 -14.85 4.85
C GLN A 81 14.30 -13.70 4.39
N ALA A 82 12.99 -13.92 4.29
CA ALA A 82 12.06 -12.92 3.78
C ALA A 82 11.95 -11.74 4.76
N VAL A 83 12.24 -10.54 4.28
CA VAL A 83 12.14 -9.33 5.08
C VAL A 83 10.71 -8.82 5.10
N TRP A 84 10.14 -8.68 6.30
CA TRP A 84 8.86 -8.01 6.45
C TRP A 84 9.02 -6.50 6.56
N THR A 85 8.26 -5.76 5.77
CA THR A 85 8.18 -4.29 5.80
C THR A 85 6.76 -3.84 6.11
N HIS A 86 6.62 -2.88 7.01
CA HIS A 86 5.33 -2.24 7.27
C HIS A 86 4.99 -1.25 6.15
N CYS A 87 3.77 -1.30 5.63
CA CYS A 87 3.33 -0.45 4.52
C CYS A 87 3.55 1.05 4.83
N CYS A 88 4.39 1.70 4.02
CA CYS A 88 4.75 3.10 4.19
C CYS A 88 3.53 4.03 4.16
N ILE A 89 2.56 3.74 3.29
CA ILE A 89 1.33 4.54 3.16
C ILE A 89 0.50 4.45 4.45
N HIS A 90 0.37 3.25 5.02
CA HIS A 90 -0.32 3.08 6.29
C HIS A 90 0.40 3.80 7.43
N ARG A 91 1.74 3.72 7.49
CA ARG A 91 2.56 4.47 8.47
C ARG A 91 2.36 5.97 8.36
N GLN A 92 2.36 6.50 7.14
CA GLN A 92 2.11 7.92 6.88
C GLN A 92 0.70 8.30 7.32
N ASN A 93 -0.31 7.50 7.01
CA ASN A 93 -1.68 7.74 7.47
C ASN A 93 -1.78 7.77 9.01
N LEU A 94 -1.13 6.83 9.70
CA LEU A 94 -1.05 6.82 11.17
C LEU A 94 -0.31 8.04 11.75
N ALA A 95 0.71 8.54 11.06
CA ALA A 95 1.40 9.75 11.47
C ALA A 95 0.50 10.98 11.29
N CYS A 96 -0.19 11.08 10.16
CA CYS A 96 -1.13 12.16 9.87
C CYS A 96 -2.34 12.17 10.81
N SER A 97 -2.81 11.01 11.28
CA SER A 97 -3.93 10.94 12.23
C SER A 97 -3.57 11.42 13.64
N LYS A 98 -2.28 11.49 13.97
CA LYS A 98 -1.75 11.99 15.25
C LYS A 98 -1.09 13.37 15.12
N MET A 99 -1.30 14.05 14.00
CA MET A 99 -0.68 15.33 13.71
C MET A 99 -1.29 16.45 14.58
N PRO A 100 -0.48 17.41 15.08
CA PRO A 100 -0.96 18.60 15.75
C PRO A 100 -1.97 19.40 14.91
N ALA A 101 -2.93 20.06 15.57
CA ALA A 101 -4.02 20.77 14.90
C ALA A 101 -3.55 21.80 13.88
N ASN A 102 -2.53 22.59 14.21
CA ASN A 102 -1.97 23.60 13.30
C ASN A 102 -1.39 22.99 12.00
N LEU A 103 -0.76 21.82 12.08
CA LEU A 103 -0.24 21.13 10.89
C LEU A 103 -1.38 20.45 10.10
N ARG A 104 -2.42 19.98 10.80
CA ARG A 104 -3.62 19.42 10.18
C ARG A 104 -4.36 20.47 9.34
N GLU A 105 -4.51 21.68 9.85
CA GLU A 105 -5.13 22.80 9.12
C GLU A 105 -4.38 23.11 7.82
N VAL A 106 -3.04 23.21 7.88
CA VAL A 106 -2.21 23.44 6.69
C VAL A 106 -2.37 22.30 5.66
N LEU A 107 -2.42 21.05 6.13
CA LEU A 107 -2.66 19.90 5.25
C LEU A 107 -4.05 19.97 4.60
N ASP A 108 -5.10 20.24 5.38
CA ASP A 108 -6.47 20.31 4.89
C ASP A 108 -6.65 21.44 3.85
N GLU A 109 -6.04 22.60 4.08
CA GLU A 109 -6.00 23.69 3.08
C GLU A 109 -5.22 23.30 1.82
N SER A 110 -4.08 22.63 1.97
CA SER A 110 -3.30 22.13 0.83
C SER A 110 -4.12 21.16 -0.03
N VAL A 111 -4.86 20.24 0.62
CA VAL A 111 -5.76 19.30 -0.06
C VAL A 111 -6.88 20.03 -0.80
N LYS A 112 -7.48 21.06 -0.21
CA LYS A 112 -8.50 21.89 -0.89
C LYS A 112 -7.96 22.56 -2.15
N ILE A 113 -6.76 23.15 -2.08
CA ILE A 113 -6.10 23.80 -3.22
C ILE A 113 -5.83 22.78 -4.34
N ILE A 114 -5.25 21.62 -3.99
CA ILE A 114 -4.99 20.54 -4.95
C ILE A 114 -6.30 20.10 -5.62
N ASN A 115 -7.35 19.86 -4.85
CA ASN A 115 -8.64 19.42 -5.38
C ASN A 115 -9.26 20.47 -6.31
N PHE A 116 -9.18 21.76 -5.97
CA PHE A 116 -9.65 22.84 -6.84
C PHE A 116 -8.89 22.87 -8.19
N ILE A 117 -7.58 22.68 -8.17
CA ILE A 117 -6.75 22.65 -9.38
C ILE A 117 -7.10 21.42 -10.23
N LYS A 118 -7.20 20.24 -9.59
CA LYS A 118 -7.44 18.96 -10.28
C LYS A 118 -8.87 18.77 -10.76
N ALA A 119 -9.84 19.50 -10.19
CA ALA A 119 -11.26 19.39 -10.56
C ALA A 119 -11.56 19.78 -12.02
N LYS A 120 -10.73 20.64 -12.65
CA LYS A 120 -10.97 21.12 -14.02
C LYS A 120 -9.69 21.12 -14.85
N SER A 121 -9.80 20.70 -16.12
CA SER A 121 -8.69 20.69 -17.07
C SER A 121 -8.09 22.08 -17.32
N LEU A 122 -8.93 23.12 -17.32
CA LEU A 122 -8.48 24.51 -17.41
C LEU A 122 -7.58 24.90 -16.24
N ASN A 123 -8.00 24.62 -15.00
CA ASN A 123 -7.22 24.94 -13.80
C ASN A 123 -5.87 24.22 -13.81
N CYS A 124 -5.82 22.96 -14.24
CA CYS A 124 -4.56 22.22 -14.41
C CYS A 124 -3.61 22.89 -15.42
N ARG A 125 -4.13 23.35 -16.56
CA ARG A 125 -3.32 24.06 -17.57
C ARG A 125 -2.83 25.42 -17.06
N LEU A 126 -3.68 26.16 -16.35
CA LEU A 126 -3.31 27.45 -15.75
C LEU A 126 -2.25 27.26 -14.66
N PHE A 127 -2.40 26.25 -13.79
CA PHE A 127 -1.40 25.90 -12.78
C PHE A 127 -0.06 25.54 -13.41
N ARG A 128 -0.05 24.69 -14.45
CA ARG A 128 1.18 24.37 -15.20
C ARG A 128 1.86 25.62 -15.73
N LYS A 129 1.09 26.54 -16.33
CA LYS A 129 1.65 27.78 -16.88
C LYS A 129 2.25 28.65 -15.77
N LEU A 130 1.56 28.79 -14.65
CA LEU A 130 2.07 29.46 -13.46
C LEU A 130 3.40 28.84 -13.00
N CYS A 131 3.47 27.52 -12.84
CA CYS A 131 4.72 26.83 -12.45
C CYS A 131 5.88 27.10 -13.42
N GLN A 132 5.61 27.10 -14.73
CA GLN A 132 6.62 27.39 -15.75
C GLN A 132 7.12 28.83 -15.66
N ASP A 133 6.23 29.79 -15.44
CA ASP A 133 6.59 31.21 -15.32
C ASP A 133 7.45 31.49 -14.07
N PHE A 134 7.34 30.64 -13.04
CA PHE A 134 8.18 30.66 -11.84
C PHE A 134 9.37 29.70 -11.90
N GLU A 135 9.65 29.08 -13.05
CA GLU A 135 10.74 28.11 -13.23
C GLU A 135 10.71 26.96 -12.20
N ALA A 136 9.51 26.55 -11.79
CA ALA A 136 9.35 25.48 -10.80
C ALA A 136 9.76 24.12 -11.39
N PRO A 137 10.39 23.23 -10.59
CA PRO A 137 10.84 21.92 -11.04
C PRO A 137 9.69 20.95 -11.37
N HIS A 138 8.48 21.25 -10.90
CA HIS A 138 7.29 20.45 -11.11
C HIS A 138 6.12 21.34 -11.54
N ASP A 139 5.37 20.89 -12.55
CA ASP A 139 4.30 21.66 -13.18
C ASP A 139 2.91 21.00 -13.05
N SER A 140 2.84 19.93 -12.26
CA SER A 140 1.63 19.14 -12.07
C SER A 140 1.51 18.64 -10.64
N LEU A 141 0.26 18.46 -10.21
CA LEU A 141 -0.08 17.97 -8.89
C LEU A 141 -0.66 16.56 -8.98
N LEU A 142 -0.28 15.74 -8.00
CA LEU A 142 -0.95 14.48 -7.72
C LEU A 142 -2.25 14.78 -6.98
N LEU A 143 -3.33 14.09 -7.35
CA LEU A 143 -4.58 14.21 -6.60
C LEU A 143 -4.34 13.62 -5.22
N HIS A 144 -4.64 14.39 -4.17
CA HIS A 144 -4.72 13.81 -2.84
C HIS A 144 -5.95 12.91 -2.80
N THR A 145 -5.73 11.60 -2.87
CA THR A 145 -6.76 10.65 -2.52
C THR A 145 -6.64 10.40 -1.02
N GLU A 146 -7.74 10.53 -0.29
CA GLU A 146 -7.81 9.85 1.00
C GLU A 146 -7.68 8.37 0.67
N VAL A 147 -6.48 7.82 0.82
CA VAL A 147 -6.20 6.40 0.63
C VAL A 147 -6.87 5.68 1.80
N ARG A 148 -8.20 5.53 1.71
CA ARG A 148 -9.05 4.76 2.62
C ARG A 148 -8.76 3.28 2.43
N TRP A 149 -7.63 2.82 2.95
CA TRP A 149 -7.38 1.37 3.03
C TRP A 149 -7.90 0.80 4.35
N LEU A 150 -8.01 1.61 5.42
CA LEU A 150 -8.66 1.21 6.66
C LEU A 150 -9.25 2.42 7.42
N SER A 151 -10.56 2.31 7.72
CA SER A 151 -11.43 3.16 8.57
C SER A 151 -12.06 4.39 7.90
N ARG A 152 -13.29 4.79 8.25
CA ARG A 152 -14.06 4.47 9.47
C ARG A 152 -14.67 3.07 9.51
#